data_AF-A0A1M7SJN8-F1
#
_entry.id   AF-A0A1M7SJN8-F1
#
_cell.length_a   1.000
_cell.length_b   1.000
_cell.length_c   1.000
_cell.angle_alpha   90.00
_cell.angle_beta   90.00
_cell.angle_gamma   90.00
#
_symmetry.space_group_name_H-M   'P 1'
#
loop_
_entity.id
_entity.type
_entity.pdbx_description
1 polymer ?
#
loop_
_entity_poly.entity_id
_entity_poly.type
_entity_poly.pdbx_seq_one_letter_code
_entity_poly.pdbx_strand_id
1 'polypeptide(L)'
;MVHTLGLLVVVLVTAASVHDRDGGARVLDRAKMAMPSLVLIWADAAYSRRMQDFAAGALRIAVQVVAKLVGQSGFVPLPRRWVVERTHAWITGHRRMSRDYERLPTHAEAMIKWAMIGLMARRLAPAPGRRPWQSQATA
;
A
#
# COMPACT_ATOMS: atom_id res chain seq x y z
N MET A 1 -3.54 -0.77 -1.89
CA MET A 1 -3.17 -1.92 -1.02
C MET A 1 -1.90 -2.57 -1.55
N VAL A 2 -0.95 -2.86 -0.66
CA VAL A 2 0.36 -3.43 -1.03
C VAL A 2 0.63 -4.68 -0.20
N HIS A 3 1.40 -5.61 -0.77
CA HIS A 3 1.91 -6.78 -0.06
C HIS A 3 3.07 -6.38 0.87
N THR A 4 3.34 -7.18 1.90
CA THR A 4 4.70 -7.67 2.23
C THR A 4 5.90 -6.80 1.86
N LEU A 5 6.26 -6.96 0.59
CA LEU A 5 7.47 -6.44 -0.07
C LEU A 5 7.28 -5.01 -0.64
N GLY A 6 6.15 -4.37 -0.36
CA GLY A 6 5.73 -3.10 -0.94
C GLY A 6 5.32 -3.22 -2.42
N LEU A 7 4.84 -4.39 -2.85
CA LEU A 7 4.34 -4.62 -4.21
C LEU A 7 2.84 -4.36 -4.27
N LEU A 8 2.38 -3.71 -5.33
CA LEU A 8 0.99 -3.32 -5.49
C LEU A 8 0.12 -4.55 -5.73
N VAL A 9 -0.93 -4.71 -4.93
CA VAL A 9 -1.95 -5.75 -5.12
C VAL A 9 -3.16 -5.15 -5.84
N VAL A 10 -3.70 -4.06 -5.27
CA VAL A 10 -4.82 -3.30 -5.85
C VAL A 10 -4.61 -1.82 -5.57
N VAL A 11 -4.96 -0.97 -6.53
CA VAL A 11 -5.11 0.47 -6.38
C VAL A 11 -6.56 0.85 -6.67
N LEU A 12 -7.10 1.76 -5.87
CA LEU A 12 -8.36 2.44 -6.11
C LEU A 12 -8.13 3.91 -5.78
N VAL A 13 -8.41 4.80 -6.73
CA VAL A 13 -8.43 6.24 -6.48
C VAL A 13 -9.90 6.66 -6.44
N THR A 14 -10.28 7.36 -5.38
CA THR A 14 -11.63 7.89 -5.20
C THR A 14 -11.59 9.41 -5.16
N ALA A 15 -12.73 10.03 -5.48
CA ALA A 15 -12.90 11.46 -5.21
C ALA A 15 -12.73 11.74 -3.71
N ALA A 16 -12.26 12.94 -3.37
CA ALA A 16 -12.02 13.35 -1.98
C ALA A 16 -13.30 13.38 -1.12
N SER A 17 -14.49 13.40 -1.73
CA SER A 17 -15.78 13.32 -1.04
C SER A 17 -16.15 11.90 -0.58
N VAL A 18 -15.47 10.87 -1.10
CA VAL A 18 -15.71 9.48 -0.71
C VAL A 18 -14.97 9.20 0.58
N HIS A 19 -15.69 8.73 1.59
CA HIS A 19 -15.07 8.37 2.85
C HIS A 19 -14.24 7.09 2.71
N ASP A 20 -13.11 7.03 3.42
CA ASP A 20 -12.20 5.87 3.41
C ASP A 20 -12.88 4.56 3.82
N ARG A 21 -13.96 4.62 4.60
CA ARG A 21 -14.79 3.45 4.93
C ARG A 21 -15.41 2.81 3.69
N ASP A 22 -15.92 3.63 2.77
CA ASP A 22 -16.65 3.21 1.57
C ASP A 22 -15.65 2.82 0.48
N GLY A 23 -14.54 3.56 0.38
CA GLY A 23 -13.39 3.18 -0.45
C GLY A 23 -12.75 1.86 0.00
N GLY A 24 -12.59 1.67 1.31
CA GLY A 24 -11.95 0.51 1.92
C GLY A 24 -12.66 -0.80 1.59
N ALA A 25 -13.98 -0.86 1.74
CA ALA A 25 -14.75 -2.06 1.36
C ALA A 25 -14.56 -2.43 -0.12
N ARG A 26 -14.58 -1.43 -1.02
CA ARG A 26 -14.36 -1.63 -2.47
C ARG A 26 -12.94 -2.09 -2.80
N VAL A 27 -11.94 -1.64 -2.04
CA VAL A 27 -10.56 -2.11 -2.19
C VAL A 27 -10.44 -3.57 -1.76
N LEU A 28 -11.08 -3.96 -0.66
CA LEU A 28 -11.02 -5.35 -0.17
C LEU A 28 -11.71 -6.33 -1.10
N ASP A 29 -12.87 -5.96 -1.64
CA ASP A 29 -13.59 -6.76 -2.61
C ASP A 29 -12.72 -7.03 -3.86
N ARG A 30 -12.15 -5.97 -4.45
CA ARG A 30 -11.19 -6.11 -5.56
C ARG A 30 -9.95 -6.89 -5.19
N ALA A 31 -9.43 -6.71 -3.99
CA ALA A 31 -8.27 -7.44 -3.52
C ALA A 31 -8.54 -8.93 -3.37
N LYS A 32 -9.72 -9.32 -2.89
CA LYS A 32 -10.13 -10.72 -2.78
C LYS A 32 -10.33 -11.36 -4.15
N MET A 33 -10.89 -10.62 -5.11
CA MET A 33 -10.98 -11.07 -6.50
C MET A 33 -9.60 -11.27 -7.14
N ALA A 34 -8.68 -10.32 -6.96
CA ALA A 34 -7.33 -10.40 -7.51
C ALA A 34 -6.44 -11.45 -6.81
N MET A 35 -6.67 -11.67 -5.52
CA MET A 35 -5.91 -12.60 -4.69
C MET A 35 -6.84 -13.37 -3.74
N PRO A 36 -7.47 -14.46 -4.21
CA PRO A 36 -8.42 -15.25 -3.41
C PRO A 36 -7.83 -15.83 -2.12
N SER A 37 -6.51 -16.07 -2.09
CA SER A 37 -5.76 -16.53 -0.93
C SER A 37 -5.51 -15.46 0.14
N LEU A 38 -5.95 -14.21 -0.08
CA LEU A 38 -5.82 -13.15 0.92
C LEU A 38 -6.66 -13.48 2.15
N VAL A 39 -5.99 -13.61 3.30
CA VAL A 39 -6.59 -13.95 4.60
C VAL A 39 -6.32 -12.91 5.69
N LEU A 40 -5.29 -12.08 5.53
CA LEU A 40 -4.87 -11.12 6.55
C LEU A 40 -4.46 -9.80 5.90
N ILE A 41 -4.94 -8.70 6.47
CA ILE A 41 -4.50 -7.34 6.14
C ILE A 41 -4.15 -6.56 7.40
N TRP A 42 -3.29 -5.56 7.23
CA TRP A 42 -3.06 -4.52 8.22
C TRP A 42 -3.71 -3.21 7.76
N ALA A 43 -4.42 -2.55 8.66
CA ALA A 43 -5.06 -1.27 8.43
C ALA A 43 -4.72 -0.31 9.57
N ASP A 44 -4.78 0.99 9.33
CA ASP A 44 -4.71 1.97 10.42
C ASP A 44 -6.06 2.08 11.17
N ALA A 45 -6.07 2.86 12.26
CA ALA A 45 -7.26 3.06 13.07
C ALA A 45 -8.34 3.94 12.41
N ALA A 46 -8.05 4.60 11.29
CA ALA A 46 -9.03 5.43 10.59
C ALA A 46 -10.06 4.56 9.83
N TYR A 47 -9.73 3.30 9.54
CA TYR A 47 -10.66 2.36 8.93
C TYR A 47 -11.72 1.87 9.93
N SER A 48 -12.98 2.17 9.61
CA SER A 48 -14.14 1.91 10.48
C SER A 48 -14.30 0.43 10.89
N ARG A 49 -14.81 0.18 12.10
CA ARG A 49 -15.16 -1.17 12.58
C ARG A 49 -16.09 -1.90 11.60
N ARG A 50 -17.05 -1.19 11.00
CA ARG A 50 -17.95 -1.76 9.98
C ARG A 50 -17.23 -2.37 8.78
N MET A 51 -16.13 -1.78 8.32
CA MET A 51 -15.31 -2.35 7.25
C MET A 51 -14.61 -3.63 7.72
N GLN A 52 -14.16 -3.66 8.98
CA GLN A 52 -13.52 -4.84 9.57
C GLN A 52 -14.52 -6.00 9.69
N ASP A 53 -15.75 -5.70 10.11
CA ASP A 53 -16.84 -6.68 10.19
C ASP A 53 -17.20 -7.23 8.81
N PHE A 54 -17.27 -6.36 7.79
CA PHE A 54 -17.47 -6.76 6.40
C PHE A 54 -16.34 -7.67 5.89
N ALA A 55 -15.09 -7.30 6.15
CA ALA A 55 -13.92 -8.08 5.74
C ALA A 55 -13.95 -9.49 6.36
N ALA A 56 -14.24 -9.60 7.65
CA ALA A 56 -14.29 -10.86 8.36
C ALA A 56 -15.49 -11.72 7.92
N GLY A 57 -16.69 -11.12 7.86
CA GLY A 57 -17.93 -11.83 7.57
C GLY A 57 -18.09 -12.21 6.10
N ALA A 58 -17.95 -11.25 5.19
CA ALA A 58 -18.21 -11.47 3.76
C ALA A 58 -16.98 -12.01 3.02
N LEU A 59 -15.78 -11.53 3.35
CA LEU A 59 -14.56 -11.84 2.60
C LEU A 59 -13.65 -12.87 3.28
N ARG A 60 -13.93 -13.23 4.54
CA ARG A 60 -13.08 -14.08 5.39
C ARG A 60 -11.64 -13.56 5.48
N ILE A 61 -11.49 -12.24 5.58
CA ILE A 61 -10.22 -11.54 5.74
C ILE A 61 -10.14 -11.00 7.16
N ALA A 62 -9.11 -11.42 7.91
CA ALA A 62 -8.77 -10.83 9.19
C ALA A 62 -8.16 -9.44 8.99
N VAL A 63 -8.64 -8.44 9.72
CA VAL A 63 -8.10 -7.08 9.72
C VAL A 63 -7.40 -6.81 11.04
N GLN A 64 -6.09 -6.61 10.99
CA GLN A 64 -5.30 -6.19 12.15
C GLN A 64 -5.11 -4.67 12.11
N VAL A 65 -5.70 -3.98 13.07
CA VAL A 65 -5.55 -2.53 13.21
C VAL A 65 -4.21 -2.22 13.86
N VAL A 66 -3.36 -1.48 13.15
CA VAL A 66 -2.09 -0.97 13.63
C VAL A 66 -2.30 0.46 14.13
N ALA A 67 -2.50 0.59 15.44
CA ALA A 67 -2.72 1.87 16.11
C ALA A 67 -1.56 2.22 17.05
N LYS A 68 -1.42 3.52 17.34
CA LYS A 68 -0.51 4.02 18.39
C LYS A 68 -1.01 3.52 19.75
N LEU A 69 -0.12 3.05 20.62
CA LEU A 69 -0.49 2.67 21.99
C LEU A 69 -0.98 3.89 22.77
N VAL A 70 -2.04 3.72 23.57
CA VAL A 70 -2.54 4.75 24.48
C VAL A 70 -1.44 5.11 25.49
N GLY A 71 -1.15 6.40 25.64
CA GLY A 71 -0.10 6.90 26.55
C GLY A 71 1.32 6.93 25.97
N GLN A 72 1.52 6.57 24.69
CA GLN A 72 2.83 6.62 24.07
C GLN A 72 3.30 8.07 23.79
N SER A 73 4.30 8.50 24.56
CA SER A 73 5.06 9.73 24.33
C SER A 73 6.10 9.52 23.21
N GLY A 74 6.28 10.53 22.35
CA GLY A 74 7.26 10.49 21.27
C GLY A 74 6.83 9.72 20.02
N PHE A 75 7.78 9.57 19.08
CA PHE A 75 7.63 8.81 17.84
C PHE A 75 8.14 7.39 18.03
N VAL A 76 7.25 6.41 17.84
CA VAL A 76 7.63 5.00 17.81
C VAL A 76 7.21 4.42 16.46
N PRO A 77 8.14 3.81 15.71
CA PRO A 77 7.81 3.16 14.45
C PRO A 77 6.73 2.10 14.64
N LEU A 78 5.58 2.28 13.98
CA LEU A 78 4.53 1.28 13.99
C LEU A 78 4.96 0.06 13.14
N PRO A 79 4.79 -1.17 13.63
CA PRO A 79 5.13 -2.37 12.87
C PRO A 79 4.45 -2.36 11.50
N ARG A 80 5.19 -2.71 10.44
CA ARG A 80 4.72 -2.82 9.04
C ARG A 80 4.25 -1.53 8.36
N ARG A 81 4.00 -0.43 9.10
CA ARG A 81 3.62 0.87 8.52
C ARG A 81 4.66 1.41 7.54
N TRP A 82 5.94 1.17 7.82
CA TRP A 82 7.04 1.56 6.95
C TRP A 82 6.91 0.99 5.53
N VAL A 83 6.26 -0.17 5.34
CA VAL A 83 6.09 -0.79 4.01
C VAL A 83 5.22 0.09 3.13
N VAL A 84 4.13 0.62 3.70
CA VAL A 84 3.20 1.51 3.01
C VAL A 84 3.87 2.83 2.71
N GLU A 85 4.53 3.43 3.70
CA GLU A 85 5.23 4.72 3.56
C GLU A 85 6.33 4.65 2.50
N ARG A 86 7.14 3.57 2.52
CA ARG A 86 8.17 3.33 1.51
C ARG A 86 7.58 3.16 0.11
N THR A 87 6.47 2.44 -0.01
CA THR A 87 5.80 2.26 -1.30
C THR A 87 5.25 3.59 -1.81
N HIS A 88 4.67 4.40 -0.91
CA HIS A 88 4.22 5.73 -1.25
C HIS A 88 5.39 6.62 -1.72
N ALA A 89 6.55 6.56 -1.05
CA ALA A 89 7.75 7.28 -1.47
C ALA A 89 8.25 6.85 -2.87
N TRP A 90 8.17 5.56 -3.23
CA TRP A 90 8.51 5.13 -4.59
C TRP A 90 7.51 5.66 -5.62
N ILE A 91 6.22 5.71 -5.29
CA ILE A 91 5.20 6.26 -6.18
C ILE A 91 5.43 7.75 -6.38
N THR A 92 5.56 8.54 -5.31
CA THR A 92 5.75 10.00 -5.39
C THR A 92 7.11 10.40 -5.95
N GLY A 93 8.11 9.53 -5.88
CA GLY A 93 9.40 9.71 -6.54
C GLY A 93 9.31 9.73 -8.07
N HIS A 94 8.22 9.24 -8.67
CA HIS A 94 7.94 9.47 -10.09
C HIS A 94 7.40 10.89 -10.26
N ARG A 95 8.10 11.74 -11.04
CA ARG A 95 7.80 13.18 -11.19
C ARG A 95 6.32 13.51 -11.41
N ARG A 96 5.61 12.69 -12.19
CA ARG A 96 4.19 12.88 -12.52
C ARG A 96 3.23 12.54 -11.37
N MET A 97 3.73 11.91 -10.31
CA MET A 97 2.97 11.56 -9.10
C MET A 97 3.36 12.40 -7.88
N SER A 98 4.27 13.37 -8.05
CA SER A 98 4.64 14.31 -6.99
C SER A 98 3.52 15.29 -6.66
N ARG A 99 2.59 15.52 -7.60
CA ARG A 99 1.37 16.31 -7.41
C ARG A 99 0.22 15.61 -8.12
N ASP A 100 -1.01 15.91 -7.70
CA ASP A 100 -2.19 15.42 -8.42
C ASP A 100 -2.37 16.25 -9.70
N TYR A 101 -1.91 15.69 -10.81
CA TYR A 101 -2.07 16.27 -12.15
C TYR A 101 -3.27 15.68 -12.89
N GLU A 102 -3.84 14.59 -12.40
CA GLU A 102 -4.78 13.78 -13.17
C GLU A 102 -6.22 14.18 -12.86
N ARG A 103 -6.94 14.64 -13.89
CA ARG A 103 -8.33 15.07 -13.73
C ARG A 103 -9.28 13.92 -13.38
N LEU A 104 -8.95 12.70 -13.78
CA LEU A 104 -9.78 11.52 -13.60
C LEU A 104 -9.10 10.50 -12.68
N PRO A 105 -9.82 9.91 -11.72
CA PRO A 105 -9.26 8.87 -10.84
C PRO A 105 -8.66 7.69 -11.61
N THR A 106 -9.24 7.34 -12.76
CA THR A 106 -8.74 6.26 -13.62
C THR A 106 -7.35 6.54 -14.19
N HIS A 107 -7.04 7.80 -14.50
CA HIS A 107 -5.72 8.19 -14.97
C HIS A 107 -4.70 8.16 -13.82
N ALA A 108 -5.09 8.63 -12.62
CA ALA A 108 -4.26 8.51 -11.43
C ALA A 108 -3.93 7.03 -11.11
N GLU A 109 -4.93 6.15 -11.19
CA GLU A 109 -4.72 4.70 -11.04
C GLU A 109 -3.76 4.14 -12.10
N ALA A 110 -3.88 4.56 -13.36
CA ALA A 110 -2.97 4.15 -14.44
C ALA A 110 -1.53 4.60 -14.19
N MET A 111 -1.33 5.82 -13.72
CA MET A 111 -0.01 6.35 -13.37
C MET A 111 0.61 5.59 -12.20
N ILE A 112 -0.17 5.27 -11.16
CA ILE A 112 0.30 4.45 -10.04
C ILE A 112 0.70 3.05 -10.52
N LYS A 113 -0.12 2.42 -11.38
CA LYS A 113 0.21 1.11 -11.98
C LYS A 113 1.52 1.19 -12.77
N TRP A 114 1.71 2.24 -13.58
CA TRP A 114 2.93 2.40 -14.36
C TRP A 114 4.19 2.55 -13.49
N ALA A 115 4.12 3.38 -12.45
CA ALA A 115 5.19 3.53 -11.46
C ALA A 115 5.58 2.18 -10.82
N MET A 116 4.56 1.39 -10.46
CA MET A 116 4.74 0.08 -9.84
C MET A 116 5.27 -0.98 -10.80
N ILE A 117 4.84 -0.98 -12.07
CA ILE A 117 5.40 -1.83 -13.13
C ILE A 117 6.90 -1.54 -13.29
N GLY A 118 7.28 -0.26 -13.38
CA GLY A 118 8.70 0.12 -13.47
C GLY A 118 9.52 -0.34 -12.27
N LEU A 119 8.98 -0.21 -11.05
CA LEU A 119 9.63 -0.71 -9.84
C LEU A 119 9.80 -2.23 -9.87
N MET A 120 8.75 -2.97 -10.23
CA MET A 120 8.77 -4.44 -10.29
C MET A 120 9.74 -4.94 -11.36
N ALA A 121 9.76 -4.32 -12.54
CA ALA A 121 10.70 -4.66 -13.62
C ALA A 121 12.16 -4.48 -13.17
N ARG A 122 12.48 -3.36 -12.51
CA ARG A 122 13.83 -3.12 -11.94
C ARG A 122 14.22 -4.11 -10.85
N ARG A 123 13.26 -4.70 -10.14
CA ARG A 123 13.53 -5.74 -9.13
C ARG A 123 13.72 -7.11 -9.74
N LEU A 124 12.95 -7.41 -10.79
CA LEU A 124 13.03 -8.68 -11.50
C LEU A 124 14.37 -8.80 -12.24
N ALA A 125 14.82 -7.71 -12.88
CA ALA A 125 16.11 -7.63 -13.55
C ALA A 125 16.86 -6.37 -13.09
N PRO A 126 17.55 -6.43 -11.92
CA PRO A 126 18.36 -5.31 -11.44
C PRO A 126 19.48 -4.99 -12.42
N ALA A 127 19.73 -3.70 -12.65
CA ALA A 127 20.88 -3.28 -13.45
C ALA A 127 22.19 -3.82 -12.82
N PRO A 128 23.15 -4.27 -13.63
CA PRO A 128 24.46 -4.65 -13.12
C PRO A 128 25.14 -3.42 -12.47
N GLY A 129 25.59 -3.56 -11.24
CA GLY A 129 26.19 -2.46 -10.48
C GLY A 129 26.24 -2.69 -8.97
N ARG A 130 26.89 -1.76 -8.27
CA ARG A 130 27.08 -1.81 -6.81
C ARG A 130 25.72 -1.72 -6.11
N ARG A 131 25.38 -2.75 -5.32
CA ARG A 131 24.21 -2.70 -4.45
C ARG A 131 24.57 -1.93 -3.17
N PRO A 132 23.80 -0.89 -2.78
CA PRO A 132 24.13 -0.07 -1.59
C PRO A 132 24.25 -0.84 -0.28
N TRP A 133 23.61 -2.00 -0.18
CA TRP A 133 23.60 -2.88 1.00
C TRP A 133 24.58 -4.05 0.91
N GLN A 134 25.33 -4.19 -0.19
CA GLN A 134 26.48 -5.08 -0.21
C GLN A 134 27.63 -4.35 0.48
N SER A 135 27.96 -4.77 1.70
CA SER A 135 29.22 -4.38 2.32
C SER A 135 30.35 -4.78 1.37
N GLN A 136 31.24 -3.84 1.05
CA GLN A 136 32.48 -4.21 0.38
C GLN A 136 33.18 -5.21 1.29
N ALA A 137 33.50 -6.40 0.76
CA ALA A 137 34.42 -7.28 1.45
C ALA A 137 35.73 -6.50 1.56
N THR A 138 36.07 -6.08 2.78
CA THR A 138 37.39 -5.56 3.11
C THR A 138 38.41 -6.64 2.77
N ALA A 139 39.30 -6.32 1.83
CA ALA A 139 40.46 -7.12 1.47
C ALA A 139 41.50 -7.10 2.59
#